data_AF-A0A7G9WJU6-F1
#
_entry.id   AF-A0A7G9WJU6-F1
#
_cell.length_a   1.000
_cell.length_b   1.000
_cell.length_c   1.000
_cell.angle_alpha   90.00
_cell.angle_beta   90.00
_cell.angle_gamma   90.00
#
_symmetry.space_group_name_H-M   'P 1'
#
loop_
_entity.id
_entity.type
_entity.pdbx_description
1 polymer ?
#
loop_
_entity_poly.entity_id
_entity_poly.type
_entity_poly.pdbx_seq_one_letter_code
_entity_poly.pdbx_strand_id
1 'polypeptide(L)'
;MSETELTVQQETNQMVQEAQNVSISDNAQFESATDLLKRVKRTKKKVDEYWEPAISAANKTHKELTAKRKAMTDICDRAESIVKGKILTYQQEQDAKRRAAEAEAQKLAQAESERILAEAAEAEQSGNTIEAAIKMQQAETVSTFTPTVMVDKPKISGVSTRTKEVVAVTDDAKVPAYINGFAIRTVDTKAIMQLHKLNPSLQIPGIEFRKEQVLSVRA
;
A
#
# COMPACT_ATOMS: atom_id res chain seq x y z
N MET A 1 -32.75 26.87 12.90
CA MET A 1 -32.11 26.68 14.21
C MET A 1 -33.21 26.57 15.24
N SER A 2 -33.12 25.60 16.15
CA SER A 2 -34.06 25.53 17.28
C SER A 2 -33.88 26.76 18.19
N GLU A 3 -34.91 27.09 18.97
CA GLU A 3 -34.86 28.19 19.96
C GLU A 3 -33.68 27.99 20.93
N THR A 4 -33.46 26.75 21.38
CA THR A 4 -32.33 26.34 22.22
C THR A 4 -30.97 26.63 21.59
N GLU A 5 -30.80 26.36 20.29
CA GLU A 5 -29.54 26.64 19.58
C GLU A 5 -29.26 28.15 19.49
N LEU A 6 -30.30 28.95 19.26
CA LEU A 6 -30.17 30.40 19.17
C LEU A 6 -29.79 31.01 20.52
N THR A 7 -30.39 30.54 21.62
CA THR A 7 -30.05 30.98 22.98
C THR A 7 -28.60 30.63 23.34
N VAL A 8 -28.16 29.40 23.06
CA VAL A 8 -26.77 28.97 23.30
C VAL A 8 -25.79 29.77 22.46
N GLN A 9 -26.13 30.09 21.20
CA GLN A 9 -25.28 30.91 20.34
C GLN A 9 -25.12 32.33 20.89
N GLN A 10 -26.20 32.94 21.38
CA GLN A 10 -26.13 34.25 22.03
C GLN A 10 -25.29 34.22 23.31
N GLU A 11 -25.51 33.21 24.17
CA GLU A 11 -24.76 33.04 25.41
C GLU A 11 -23.26 32.84 25.15
N THR A 12 -22.89 31.99 24.19
CA THR A 12 -21.49 31.74 23.82
C THR A 12 -20.81 32.96 23.22
N ASN A 13 -21.51 33.74 22.38
CA ASN A 13 -20.99 35.00 21.87
C ASN A 13 -20.74 36.03 22.98
N GLN A 14 -21.64 36.11 23.96
CA GLN A 14 -21.46 36.97 25.14
C GLN A 14 -20.23 36.54 25.95
N MET A 15 -20.03 35.24 26.17
CA MET A 15 -18.83 34.75 26.86
C MET A 15 -17.53 35.10 26.15
N VAL A 16 -17.53 35.11 24.81
CA VAL A 16 -16.36 35.55 24.03
C VAL A 16 -16.07 37.03 24.27
N GLN A 17 -17.10 37.89 24.28
CA GLN A 17 -16.93 39.31 24.59
C GLN A 17 -16.41 39.54 26.01
N GLU A 18 -16.93 38.80 27.00
CA GLU A 18 -16.43 38.86 28.37
C GLU A 18 -14.96 38.42 28.44
N ALA A 19 -14.60 37.32 27.78
CA ALA A 19 -13.24 36.80 27.76
C ALA A 19 -12.24 37.77 27.10
N GLN A 20 -12.64 38.48 26.05
CA GLN A 20 -11.82 39.51 25.40
C GLN A 20 -11.49 40.68 26.33
N ASN A 21 -12.37 40.97 27.29
CA ASN A 21 -12.22 42.06 28.24
C ASN A 21 -11.54 41.64 29.56
N VAL A 22 -11.15 40.36 29.70
CA VAL A 22 -10.43 39.89 30.89
C VAL A 22 -9.02 40.47 30.90
N SER A 23 -8.69 41.19 31.98
CA SER A 23 -7.33 41.57 32.35
C SER A 23 -7.03 40.99 33.72
N ILE A 24 -5.83 40.42 33.90
CA ILE A 24 -5.40 39.78 35.15
C ILE A 24 -4.10 40.46 35.59
N SER A 25 -4.22 41.31 36.60
CA SER A 25 -3.13 42.04 37.27
C SER A 25 -3.13 41.85 38.79
N ASP A 26 -4.19 41.25 39.33
CA ASP A 26 -4.33 40.92 40.76
C ASP A 26 -5.07 39.58 40.98
N ASN A 27 -5.11 39.14 42.24
CA ASN A 27 -5.74 37.87 42.61
C ASN A 27 -7.27 37.86 42.44
N ALA A 28 -7.96 38.99 42.63
CA ALA A 28 -9.41 39.06 42.47
C ALA A 28 -9.83 38.93 41.00
N GLN A 29 -9.03 39.52 40.10
CA GLN A 29 -9.16 39.38 38.66
C GLN A 29 -8.82 37.95 38.21
N PHE A 30 -7.82 37.32 38.82
CA PHE A 30 -7.49 35.90 38.55
C PHE A 30 -8.63 34.96 38.94
N GLU A 31 -9.25 35.15 40.11
CA GLU A 31 -10.40 34.37 40.55
C GLU A 31 -11.60 34.56 39.61
N SER A 32 -11.91 35.82 39.26
CA SER A 32 -13.00 36.16 38.34
C SER A 32 -12.80 35.54 36.94
N ALA A 33 -11.58 35.62 36.41
CA ALA A 33 -11.22 35.00 35.14
C ALA A 33 -11.33 33.47 35.17
N THR A 34 -10.95 32.87 36.31
CA THR A 34 -11.07 31.43 36.52
C THR A 34 -12.53 30.97 36.56
N ASP A 35 -13.41 31.74 37.19
CA ASP A 35 -14.85 31.43 37.24
C ASP A 35 -15.54 31.63 35.90
N LEU A 36 -15.16 32.65 35.13
CA LEU A 36 -15.57 32.79 33.74
C LEU A 36 -15.14 31.56 32.92
N LEU A 37 -13.90 31.12 33.06
CA LEU A 37 -13.38 29.93 32.37
C LEU A 37 -14.16 28.66 32.76
N LYS A 38 -14.50 28.46 34.04
CA LYS A 38 -15.37 27.35 34.47
C LYS A 38 -16.75 27.43 33.80
N ARG A 39 -17.35 28.62 33.72
CA ARG A 39 -18.65 28.81 33.06
C ARG A 39 -18.58 28.46 31.57
N VAL A 40 -17.56 28.95 30.86
CA VAL A 40 -17.30 28.60 29.45
C VAL A 40 -17.21 27.09 29.27
N LYS A 41 -16.46 26.39 30.13
CA LYS A 41 -16.34 24.93 30.04
C LYS A 41 -17.65 24.19 30.33
N ARG A 42 -18.47 24.67 31.28
CA ARG A 42 -19.79 24.09 31.55
C ARG A 42 -20.74 24.26 30.38
N THR A 43 -20.80 25.46 29.79
CA THR A 43 -21.66 25.71 28.62
C THR A 43 -21.20 24.88 27.42
N LYS A 44 -19.89 24.79 27.15
CA LYS A 44 -19.36 23.87 26.15
C LYS A 44 -19.82 22.42 26.37
N LYS A 45 -19.69 21.92 27.60
CA LYS A 45 -20.11 20.55 27.94
C LYS A 45 -21.60 20.32 27.66
N LYS A 46 -22.47 21.28 27.98
CA LYS A 46 -23.91 21.19 27.67
C LYS A 46 -24.19 21.15 26.16
N VAL A 47 -23.43 21.91 25.36
CA VAL A 47 -23.53 21.86 23.90
C VAL A 47 -23.13 20.48 23.38
N ASP A 48 -22.01 19.95 23.87
CA ASP A 48 -21.55 18.61 23.51
C ASP A 48 -22.60 17.56 23.89
N GLU A 49 -23.12 17.59 25.12
CA GLU A 49 -24.16 16.66 25.61
C GLU A 49 -25.48 16.76 24.83
N TYR A 50 -25.86 17.94 24.36
CA TYR A 50 -27.07 18.14 23.54
C TYR A 50 -26.92 17.51 22.15
N TRP A 51 -25.76 17.65 21.52
CA TRP A 51 -25.52 17.13 20.17
C TRP A 51 -25.06 15.66 20.13
N GLU A 52 -24.49 15.15 21.23
CA GLU A 52 -23.95 13.79 21.32
C GLU A 52 -24.96 12.71 20.87
N PRO A 53 -26.24 12.72 21.29
CA PRO A 53 -27.21 11.72 20.85
C PRO A 53 -27.45 11.73 19.34
N ALA A 54 -27.57 12.92 18.73
CA ALA A 54 -27.81 13.06 17.30
C ALA A 54 -26.58 12.64 16.47
N ILE A 55 -25.39 13.07 16.90
CA ILE A 55 -24.12 12.70 16.27
C ILE A 55 -23.88 11.19 16.39
N SER A 56 -24.13 10.61 17.57
CA SER A 56 -23.99 9.17 17.82
C SER A 56 -24.95 8.35 16.96
N ALA A 57 -26.22 8.77 16.84
CA ALA A 57 -27.21 8.13 15.99
C ALA A 57 -26.82 8.18 14.50
N ALA A 58 -26.33 9.33 14.02
CA ALA A 58 -25.85 9.50 12.66
C ALA A 58 -24.62 8.61 12.40
N ASN A 59 -23.66 8.58 13.31
CA ASN A 59 -22.47 7.73 13.23
C ASN A 59 -22.81 6.25 13.22
N LYS A 60 -23.77 5.82 14.06
CA LYS A 60 -24.27 4.44 14.07
C LYS A 60 -24.86 4.08 12.71
N THR A 61 -25.76 4.92 12.19
CA THR A 61 -26.39 4.72 10.87
C THR A 61 -25.34 4.64 9.76
N HIS A 62 -24.38 5.57 9.74
CA HIS A 62 -23.30 5.60 8.76
C HIS A 62 -22.44 4.32 8.82
N LYS A 63 -22.06 3.88 10.03
CA LYS A 63 -21.31 2.63 10.24
C LYS A 63 -22.08 1.42 9.72
N GLU A 64 -23.37 1.32 10.04
CA GLU A 64 -24.23 0.21 9.59
C GLU A 64 -24.38 0.18 8.07
N LEU A 65 -24.62 1.33 7.43
CA LEU A 65 -24.72 1.42 5.97
C LEU A 65 -23.40 1.09 5.28
N THR A 66 -22.29 1.59 5.83
CA THR A 66 -20.94 1.28 5.32
C THR A 66 -20.63 -0.20 5.45
N ALA A 67 -21.01 -0.82 6.57
CA ALA A 67 -20.83 -2.26 6.79
C ALA A 67 -21.68 -3.10 5.83
N LYS A 68 -22.95 -2.74 5.61
CA LYS A 68 -23.82 -3.40 4.62
C LYS A 68 -23.27 -3.29 3.21
N ARG A 69 -22.85 -2.08 2.80
CA ARG A 69 -22.18 -1.87 1.51
C ARG A 69 -20.94 -2.75 1.40
N LYS A 70 -20.08 -2.73 2.42
CA LYS A 70 -18.86 -3.54 2.46
C LYS A 70 -19.16 -5.04 2.34
N ALA A 71 -20.17 -5.55 3.05
CA ALA A 71 -20.54 -6.96 2.97
C ALA A 71 -20.95 -7.38 1.55
N MET A 72 -21.64 -6.51 0.82
CA MET A 72 -22.03 -6.76 -0.58
C MET A 72 -20.83 -6.62 -1.54
N THR A 73 -20.02 -5.57 -1.39
CA THR A 73 -18.83 -5.37 -2.24
C THR A 73 -17.79 -6.45 -2.01
N ASP A 74 -17.59 -6.92 -0.78
CA ASP A 74 -16.64 -8.00 -0.45
C ASP A 74 -17.00 -9.33 -1.14
N ILE A 75 -18.28 -9.57 -1.47
CA ILE A 75 -18.68 -10.73 -2.29
C ILE A 75 -18.21 -10.54 -3.74
N CYS A 76 -18.46 -9.36 -4.32
CA CYS A 76 -18.01 -9.00 -5.65
C CYS A 76 -16.48 -9.01 -5.76
N ASP A 77 -15.77 -8.43 -4.80
CA ASP A 77 -14.31 -8.37 -4.74
C ASP A 77 -13.70 -9.78 -4.68
N ARG A 78 -14.33 -10.69 -3.92
CA ARG A 78 -13.93 -12.10 -3.89
C ARG A 78 -14.18 -12.79 -5.23
N ALA A 79 -15.34 -12.59 -5.84
CA ALA A 79 -15.66 -13.15 -7.15
C ALA A 79 -14.66 -12.65 -8.22
N GLU A 80 -14.39 -11.35 -8.22
CA GLU A 80 -13.40 -10.71 -9.09
C GLU A 80 -12.01 -11.31 -8.87
N SER A 81 -11.57 -11.45 -7.62
CA SER A 81 -10.27 -12.03 -7.28
C SER A 81 -10.15 -13.48 -7.77
N ILE A 82 -11.21 -14.29 -7.61
CA ILE A 82 -11.25 -15.67 -8.09
C ILE A 82 -11.14 -15.72 -9.62
N VAL A 83 -11.92 -14.92 -10.33
CA VAL A 83 -11.92 -14.92 -11.81
C VAL A 83 -10.58 -14.40 -12.35
N LYS A 84 -10.04 -13.31 -11.79
CA LYS A 84 -8.70 -12.79 -12.15
C LYS A 84 -7.61 -13.83 -11.91
N GLY A 85 -7.67 -14.54 -10.78
CA GLY A 85 -6.74 -15.63 -10.49
C GLY A 85 -6.78 -16.72 -11.56
N LYS A 86 -7.98 -17.18 -11.94
CA LYS A 86 -8.15 -18.19 -13.00
C LYS A 86 -7.63 -17.70 -14.36
N ILE A 87 -7.89 -16.44 -14.72
CA ILE A 87 -7.40 -15.83 -15.97
C ILE A 87 -5.86 -15.80 -15.96
N LEU A 88 -5.25 -15.41 -14.84
CA LEU A 88 -3.79 -15.36 -14.72
C LEU A 88 -3.16 -16.75 -14.79
N THR A 89 -3.73 -17.74 -14.10
CA THR A 89 -3.27 -19.14 -14.17
C THR A 89 -3.34 -19.67 -15.60
N TYR A 90 -4.45 -19.42 -16.30
CA TYR A 90 -4.58 -19.81 -17.71
C TYR A 90 -3.51 -19.13 -18.58
N GLN A 91 -3.26 -17.82 -18.42
CA GLN A 91 -2.22 -17.11 -19.16
C GLN A 91 -0.82 -17.71 -18.90
N GLN A 92 -0.51 -18.05 -17.64
CA GLN A 92 0.74 -18.70 -17.26
C GLN A 92 0.88 -20.09 -17.90
N GLU A 93 -0.19 -20.89 -17.92
CA GLU A 93 -0.21 -22.20 -18.58
C GLU A 93 0.00 -22.08 -20.09
N GLN A 94 -0.65 -21.12 -20.75
CA GLN A 94 -0.47 -20.87 -22.18
C GLN A 94 0.98 -20.43 -22.49
N ASP A 95 1.55 -19.55 -21.68
CA ASP A 95 2.94 -19.12 -21.84
C ASP A 95 3.93 -20.26 -21.51
N ALA A 96 3.61 -21.18 -20.58
CA ALA A 96 4.40 -22.38 -20.31
C ALA A 96 4.34 -23.38 -21.46
N LYS A 97 3.16 -23.64 -22.03
CA LYS A 97 2.98 -24.48 -23.21
C LYS A 97 3.73 -23.93 -24.42
N ARG A 98 3.69 -22.61 -24.64
CA ARG A 98 4.46 -21.96 -25.70
C ARG A 98 5.96 -22.21 -25.52
N ARG A 99 6.49 -21.96 -24.33
CA ARG A 99 7.92 -22.18 -24.03
C ARG A 99 8.33 -23.64 -24.18
N ALA A 100 7.47 -24.58 -23.77
CA ALA A 100 7.75 -26.01 -23.93
C ALA A 100 7.79 -26.41 -25.41
N ALA A 101 6.83 -25.93 -26.22
CA ALA A 101 6.80 -26.20 -27.65
C ALA A 101 7.99 -25.57 -28.40
N GLU A 102 8.38 -24.33 -28.03
CA GLU A 102 9.59 -23.68 -28.53
C GLU A 102 10.85 -24.48 -28.17
N ALA A 103 10.95 -24.97 -26.93
CA ALA A 103 12.08 -25.78 -26.47
C ALA A 103 12.15 -27.15 -27.17
N GLU A 104 11.02 -27.82 -27.40
CA GLU A 104 11.00 -29.09 -28.15
C GLU A 104 11.36 -28.89 -29.62
N ALA A 105 10.83 -27.85 -30.26
CA ALA A 105 11.18 -27.53 -31.64
C ALA A 105 12.67 -27.20 -31.78
N GLN A 106 13.24 -26.45 -30.84
CA GLN A 106 14.66 -26.16 -30.79
C GLN A 106 15.50 -27.44 -30.60
N LYS A 107 15.06 -28.35 -29.73
CA LYS A 107 15.74 -29.64 -29.52
C LYS A 107 15.71 -30.52 -30.77
N LEU A 108 14.58 -30.56 -31.49
CA LEU A 108 14.46 -31.33 -32.74
C LEU A 108 15.35 -30.75 -33.84
N ALA A 109 15.39 -29.43 -33.98
CA ALA A 109 16.27 -28.75 -34.94
C ALA A 109 17.75 -28.98 -34.62
N GLN A 110 18.14 -28.96 -33.34
CA GLN A 110 19.50 -29.29 -32.90
C GLN A 110 19.87 -30.74 -33.25
N ALA A 111 19.00 -31.70 -32.93
CA ALA A 111 19.25 -33.11 -33.23
C ALA A 111 19.39 -33.38 -34.74
N GLU A 112 18.57 -32.74 -35.58
CA GLU A 112 18.67 -32.88 -37.04
C GLU A 112 19.93 -32.19 -37.58
N SER A 113 20.30 -31.02 -37.05
CA SER A 113 21.56 -30.35 -37.39
C SER A 113 22.78 -31.20 -37.03
N GLU A 114 22.80 -31.80 -35.84
CA GLU A 114 23.85 -32.73 -35.40
C GLU A 114 23.95 -33.96 -36.32
N ARG A 115 22.81 -34.50 -36.76
CA ARG A 115 22.78 -35.62 -37.72
C ARG A 115 23.40 -35.23 -39.06
N ILE A 116 23.01 -34.09 -39.62
CA ILE A 116 23.54 -33.60 -40.89
C ILE A 116 25.04 -33.28 -40.78
N LEU A 117 25.50 -32.74 -39.64
CA LEU A 117 26.93 -32.53 -39.37
C LEU A 117 27.72 -33.84 -39.34
N ALA A 118 27.17 -34.90 -38.74
CA ALA A 118 27.80 -36.22 -38.77
C ALA A 118 27.91 -36.77 -40.20
N GLU A 119 26.83 -36.64 -40.99
CA GLU A 119 26.84 -37.03 -42.42
C GLU A 119 27.82 -36.20 -43.26
N ALA A 120 28.06 -34.93 -42.89
CA ALA A 120 29.08 -34.08 -43.52
C ALA A 120 30.51 -34.55 -43.20
N ALA A 121 30.77 -34.91 -41.94
CA ALA A 121 32.06 -35.43 -41.49
C ALA A 121 32.40 -36.77 -42.16
N GLU A 122 31.42 -37.65 -42.38
CA GLU A 122 31.60 -38.90 -43.13
C GLU A 122 31.92 -38.66 -44.62
N ALA A 123 31.24 -37.70 -45.26
CA ALA A 123 31.51 -37.32 -46.66
C ALA A 123 32.92 -36.73 -46.82
N GLU A 124 33.39 -35.95 -45.84
CA GLU A 124 34.75 -35.40 -45.81
C GLU A 124 35.80 -36.51 -45.68
N GLN A 125 35.60 -37.47 -44.77
CA GLN A 125 36.48 -38.65 -44.63
C GLN A 125 36.54 -39.51 -45.90
N SER A 126 35.44 -39.55 -46.65
CA SER A 126 35.32 -40.27 -47.93
C SER A 126 35.94 -39.49 -49.11
N GLY A 127 36.44 -38.27 -48.89
CA GLY A 127 37.04 -37.41 -49.91
C GLY A 127 36.04 -36.65 -50.80
N ASN A 128 34.73 -36.70 -50.49
CA ASN A 128 33.70 -35.98 -51.24
C ASN A 128 33.47 -34.57 -50.68
N THR A 129 34.41 -33.66 -51.00
CA THR A 129 34.46 -32.30 -50.46
C THR A 129 33.25 -31.42 -50.82
N ILE A 130 32.66 -31.63 -52.01
CA ILE A 130 31.47 -30.88 -52.45
C ILE A 130 30.25 -31.31 -51.63
N GLU A 131 30.07 -32.62 -51.41
CA GLU A 131 28.95 -33.14 -50.61
C GLU A 131 29.07 -32.72 -49.13
N ALA A 132 30.28 -32.74 -48.57
CA ALA A 132 30.53 -32.27 -47.21
C ALA A 132 30.15 -30.79 -47.03
N ALA A 133 30.53 -29.92 -47.98
CA ALA A 133 30.19 -28.49 -47.93
C ALA A 133 28.68 -28.24 -48.03
N ILE A 134 27.96 -28.98 -48.88
CA ILE A 134 26.50 -28.87 -49.00
C ILE A 134 25.82 -29.28 -47.69
N LYS A 135 26.25 -30.39 -47.06
CA LYS A 135 25.67 -30.86 -45.79
C LYS A 135 25.99 -29.92 -44.63
N MET A 136 27.20 -29.35 -44.55
CA MET A 136 27.51 -28.33 -43.54
C MET A 136 26.59 -27.11 -43.66
N GLN A 137 26.37 -26.60 -44.89
CA GLN A 137 25.47 -25.47 -45.12
C GLN A 137 24.01 -25.81 -44.76
N GLN A 138 23.57 -27.04 -45.03
CA GLN A 138 22.25 -27.52 -44.63
C GLN A 138 22.10 -27.58 -43.10
N ALA A 139 23.09 -28.11 -42.39
CA ALA A 139 23.08 -28.17 -40.93
C ALA A 139 23.01 -26.78 -40.28
N GLU A 140 23.73 -25.80 -40.84
CA GLU A 140 23.69 -24.41 -40.39
C GLU A 140 22.31 -23.77 -40.63
N THR A 141 21.70 -24.06 -41.78
CA THR A 141 20.35 -23.58 -42.12
C THR A 141 19.28 -24.16 -41.19
N VAL A 142 19.38 -25.43 -40.82
CA VAL A 142 18.44 -26.09 -39.88
C VAL A 142 18.63 -25.58 -38.45
N SER A 143 19.87 -25.33 -38.02
CA SER A 143 20.18 -24.81 -36.68
C SER A 143 19.68 -23.38 -36.46
N THR A 144 19.73 -22.55 -37.52
CA THR A 144 19.32 -21.14 -37.46
C THR A 144 17.80 -20.94 -37.61
N PHE A 145 17.07 -21.96 -38.06
CA PHE A 145 15.61 -21.89 -38.20
C PHE A 145 14.92 -22.31 -36.89
N THR A 146 14.61 -21.35 -36.02
CA THR A 146 13.71 -21.56 -34.88
C THR A 146 12.26 -21.25 -35.29
N PRO A 147 11.38 -22.26 -35.45
CA PRO A 147 9.97 -21.99 -35.74
C PRO A 147 9.31 -21.31 -34.53
N THR A 148 8.84 -20.08 -34.73
CA THR A 148 8.07 -19.35 -33.72
C THR A 148 6.70 -20.00 -33.54
N VAL A 149 6.44 -20.59 -32.37
CA VAL A 149 5.12 -21.14 -32.03
C VAL A 149 4.19 -19.98 -31.65
N MET A 150 3.37 -19.53 -32.60
CA MET A 150 2.35 -18.51 -32.33
C MET A 150 1.15 -19.15 -31.63
N VAL A 151 0.96 -18.82 -30.35
CA VAL A 151 -0.28 -19.12 -29.63
C VAL A 151 -1.21 -17.93 -29.79
N ASP A 152 -2.39 -18.16 -30.38
CA ASP A 152 -3.39 -17.14 -30.63
C ASP A 152 -3.94 -16.61 -29.30
N LYS A 153 -3.51 -15.40 -28.89
CA LYS A 153 -4.00 -14.75 -27.67
C LYS A 153 -5.31 -14.02 -28.01
N PRO A 154 -6.45 -14.35 -27.37
CA PRO A 154 -7.68 -13.63 -27.62
C PRO A 154 -7.54 -12.16 -27.22
N LYS A 155 -7.69 -11.25 -28.19
CA LYS A 155 -7.68 -9.80 -27.95
C LYS A 155 -9.05 -9.38 -27.44
N ILE A 156 -9.17 -9.22 -26.13
CA ILE A 156 -10.42 -8.77 -25.47
C ILE A 156 -10.28 -7.29 -25.13
N SER A 157 -11.19 -6.46 -25.67
CA SER A 157 -11.27 -5.04 -25.31
C SER A 157 -11.57 -4.86 -23.83
N GLY A 158 -10.90 -3.91 -23.18
CA GLY A 158 -11.09 -3.59 -21.76
C GLY A 158 -10.25 -4.41 -20.76
N VAL A 159 -9.45 -5.37 -21.23
CA VAL A 159 -8.53 -6.14 -20.36
C VAL A 159 -7.09 -5.65 -20.55
N SER A 160 -6.45 -5.24 -19.47
CA SER A 160 -5.04 -4.85 -19.44
C SER A 160 -4.33 -5.50 -18.26
N THR A 161 -3.09 -5.94 -18.49
CA THR A 161 -2.22 -6.49 -17.45
C THR A 161 -1.11 -5.50 -17.16
N ARG A 162 -0.87 -5.22 -15.88
CA ARG A 162 0.25 -4.39 -15.42
C ARG A 162 1.14 -5.20 -14.49
N THR A 163 2.44 -5.17 -14.74
CA THR A 163 3.45 -5.69 -13.80
C THR A 163 3.68 -4.66 -12.70
N LYS A 164 3.62 -5.11 -11.45
CA LYS A 164 3.98 -4.30 -10.27
C LYS A 164 5.10 -5.01 -9.53
N GLU A 165 6.17 -4.29 -9.24
CA GLU A 165 7.21 -4.75 -8.33
C GLU A 165 6.69 -4.65 -6.89
N VAL A 166 6.88 -5.72 -6.13
CA VAL A 166 6.47 -5.82 -4.73
C VAL A 166 7.69 -6.05 -3.85
N VAL A 167 7.79 -5.31 -2.75
CA VAL A 167 8.86 -5.46 -1.77
C VAL A 167 8.47 -6.58 -0.80
N ALA A 168 9.30 -7.60 -0.70
CA ALA A 168 9.20 -8.63 0.33
C ALA A 168 10.38 -8.46 1.30
N VAL A 169 10.06 -8.10 2.56
CA VAL A 169 11.08 -8.00 3.61
C VAL A 169 11.42 -9.42 4.08
N THR A 170 12.67 -9.84 3.85
CA THR A 170 13.15 -11.16 4.25
C THR A 170 13.68 -11.19 5.69
N ASP A 171 14.30 -10.10 6.13
CA ASP A 171 14.87 -9.95 7.47
C ASP A 171 14.74 -8.48 7.89
N ASP A 172 13.82 -8.19 8.83
CA ASP A 172 13.60 -6.82 9.28
C ASP A 172 14.88 -6.22 9.86
N ALA A 173 15.62 -6.95 10.70
CA ALA A 173 16.78 -6.43 11.42
C ALA A 173 17.91 -5.95 10.49
N LYS A 174 17.97 -6.48 9.26
CA LYS A 174 18.95 -6.05 8.24
C LYS A 174 18.52 -4.84 7.42
N VAL A 175 17.26 -4.42 7.49
CA VAL A 175 16.78 -3.23 6.79
C VAL A 175 17.32 -1.98 7.49
N PRO A 176 18.20 -1.19 6.86
CA PRO A 176 18.77 0.00 7.49
C PRO A 176 17.70 1.09 7.71
N ALA A 177 17.98 2.07 8.57
CA ALA A 177 17.06 3.21 8.75
C ALA A 177 17.13 4.22 7.59
N TYR A 178 18.30 4.32 6.94
CA TYR A 178 18.58 5.24 5.84
C TYR A 178 19.33 4.53 4.71
N ILE A 179 19.04 4.93 3.47
CA ILE A 179 19.80 4.54 2.29
C ILE A 179 19.91 5.74 1.34
N ASN A 180 21.12 6.12 0.95
CA ASN A 180 21.40 7.26 0.05
C ASN A 180 20.66 8.56 0.43
N GLY A 181 20.56 8.87 1.72
CA GLY A 181 19.87 10.08 2.22
C GLY A 181 18.35 9.95 2.34
N PHE A 182 17.75 8.84 1.91
CA PHE A 182 16.32 8.56 2.10
C PHE A 182 16.09 7.81 3.40
N ALA A 183 15.21 8.33 4.26
CA ALA A 183 14.72 7.64 5.45
C ALA A 183 13.70 6.57 5.03
N ILE A 184 13.98 5.31 5.34
CA ILE A 184 13.07 4.18 5.03
C ILE A 184 12.42 3.60 6.29
N ARG A 185 12.94 3.91 7.48
CA ARG A 185 12.31 3.62 8.77
C ARG A 185 11.81 4.91 9.42
N THR A 186 10.58 4.88 9.92
CA THR A 186 10.04 5.95 10.75
C THR A 186 10.40 5.72 12.21
N VAL A 187 10.54 6.81 12.97
CA VAL A 187 10.78 6.77 14.41
C VAL A 187 9.43 6.62 15.14
N ASP A 188 9.25 5.55 15.91
CA ASP A 188 8.03 5.32 16.69
C ASP A 188 8.01 6.14 17.98
N THR A 189 7.47 7.35 17.89
CA THR A 189 7.36 8.28 19.00
C THR A 189 6.51 7.76 20.17
N LYS A 190 5.56 6.84 19.91
CA LYS A 190 4.73 6.25 20.97
C LYS A 190 5.52 5.23 21.78
N ALA A 191 6.27 4.36 21.10
CA ALA A 191 7.15 3.40 21.75
C ALA A 191 8.23 4.11 22.59
N ILE A 192 8.82 5.17 22.05
CA ILE A 192 9.77 6.03 22.78
C ILE A 192 9.15 6.62 24.05
N MET A 193 7.94 7.17 23.97
CA MET A 193 7.25 7.74 25.12
C MET A 193 6.91 6.67 26.19
N GLN A 194 6.58 5.46 25.76
CA GLN A 194 6.37 4.33 26.69
C GLN A 194 7.67 3.94 27.40
N LEU A 195 8.80 3.87 26.69
CA LEU A 195 10.12 3.62 27.27
C LEU A 195 10.51 4.70 28.28
N HIS A 196 10.29 5.97 27.94
CA HIS A 196 10.57 7.09 28.85
C HIS A 196 9.70 7.04 30.11
N LYS A 197 8.44 6.62 30.01
CA LYS A 197 7.57 6.41 31.19
C LYS A 197 8.05 5.27 32.09
N LEU A 198 8.57 4.19 31.51
CA LEU A 198 9.10 3.04 32.25
C LEU A 198 10.44 3.37 32.93
N ASN A 199 11.30 4.12 32.25
CA ASN A 199 12.59 4.52 32.78
C ASN A 199 12.92 5.98 32.39
N PRO A 200 12.52 6.97 33.21
CA PRO A 200 12.72 8.40 32.89
C PRO A 200 14.18 8.84 32.81
N SER A 201 15.12 8.09 33.40
CA SER A 201 16.55 8.39 33.34
C SER A 201 17.23 7.83 32.09
N LEU A 202 16.55 6.97 31.33
CA LEU A 202 17.07 6.41 30.09
C LEU A 202 17.26 7.52 29.04
N GLN A 203 18.51 7.76 28.67
CA GLN A 203 18.86 8.67 27.59
C GLN A 203 18.78 7.92 26.26
N ILE A 204 17.98 8.43 25.32
CA ILE A 204 17.89 7.90 23.96
C ILE A 204 18.59 8.91 23.03
N PRO A 205 19.72 8.55 22.42
CA PRO A 205 20.44 9.45 21.52
C PRO A 205 19.54 10.03 20.43
N GLY A 206 19.63 11.34 20.20
CA GLY A 206 18.83 12.04 19.19
C GLY A 206 17.39 12.38 19.61
N ILE A 207 16.99 12.14 20.86
CA ILE A 207 15.66 12.45 21.38
C ILE A 207 15.77 13.39 22.58
N GLU A 208 15.00 14.48 22.56
CA GLU A 208 14.88 15.42 23.67
C GLU A 208 13.46 15.39 24.25
N PHE A 209 13.36 15.28 25.58
CA PHE A 209 12.08 15.31 26.29
C PHE A 209 11.83 16.69 26.92
N ARG A 210 10.82 17.41 26.43
CA ARG A 210 10.41 18.75 26.92
C ARG A 210 9.15 18.68 27.78
N LYS A 211 9.10 19.49 28.84
CA LYS A 211 7.90 19.67 29.68
C LYS A 211 7.17 20.95 29.27
N GLU A 212 5.90 20.82 28.92
CA GLU A 212 5.01 21.95 28.68
C GLU A 212 3.98 22.02 29.79
N GLN A 213 3.79 23.19 30.39
CA GLN A 213 2.73 23.41 31.35
C GLN A 213 1.42 23.63 30.59
N VAL A 214 0.43 22.80 30.87
CA VAL A 214 -0.91 22.92 30.30
C VAL A 214 -1.87 23.24 31.44
N LEU A 215 -2.48 24.43 31.38
CA LEU A 215 -3.54 24.80 32.31
C LEU A 215 -4.80 23.99 31.99
N SER A 216 -5.25 23.19 32.95
CA SER A 216 -6.51 22.45 32.85
C SER A 216 -7.44 22.87 33.97
N VAL A 217 -8.59 23.41 33.60
CA VAL A 217 -9.67 23.75 34.54
C VAL A 217 -10.74 22.68 34.43
N ARG A 218 -11.21 22.10 35.54
CA ARG A 218 -12.37 21.20 35.53
C ARG A 218 -13.66 22.02 35.67
N ALA A 219 -14.69 21.62 34.93
CA ALA A 219 -15.97 22.31 34.85
C ALA A 219 -17.00 21.65 35.77
#